data_AF-A0A1I4FNR0-F1
#
_entry.id   AF-A0A1I4FNR0-F1
#
_cell.length_a   1.000
_cell.length_b   1.000
_cell.length_c   1.000
_cell.angle_alpha   90.00
_cell.angle_beta   90.00
_cell.angle_gamma   90.00
#
_symmetry.space_group_name_H-M   'P 1'
#
loop_
_entity.id
_entity.type
_entity.pdbx_description
1 polymer ?
#
loop_
_entity_poly.entity_id
_entity_poly.type
_entity_poly.pdbx_seq_one_letter_code
_entity_poly.pdbx_strand_id
1 'polypeptide(L)'
;MPMALYQDDGYVVRFILGDLAEQEAAEWTSRVIWKLDIPCGEVLVSGVLTPDFQEKFATMAAAEANGSYWVGAYITVPPGAYQVEVYGYPPGDLSSGWGKITAPRVFGSHPGIQPEKPLEYWRRTRPDETPPIWMTDEFEEEGPYIDFVIRLSPLAGDMAEPALEEDGCLQWEFRKPAICPAGIRSTL
;
A
#
# COMPACT_ATOMS: atom_id res chain seq x y z
N MET A 1 -19.97 -0.27 29.59
CA MET A 1 -18.60 0.23 29.82
C MET A 1 -18.01 0.61 28.48
N PRO A 2 -17.68 1.89 28.22
CA PRO A 2 -16.93 2.25 27.03
C PRO A 2 -15.45 1.87 27.20
N MET A 3 -14.88 1.22 26.20
CA MET A 3 -13.45 0.96 26.08
C MET A 3 -12.89 1.88 25.01
N ALA A 4 -11.77 2.54 25.31
CA ALA A 4 -10.95 3.17 24.28
C ALA A 4 -10.07 2.08 23.67
N LEU A 5 -10.23 1.84 22.37
CA LEU A 5 -9.36 0.98 21.58
C LEU A 5 -8.47 1.88 20.74
N TYR A 6 -7.17 1.85 20.99
CA TYR A 6 -6.13 2.42 20.14
C TYR A 6 -5.52 1.26 19.35
N GLN A 7 -5.58 1.34 18.03
CA GLN A 7 -4.75 0.53 17.13
C GLN A 7 -4.22 1.49 16.07
N ASP A 8 -3.00 1.99 16.29
CA ASP A 8 -2.11 2.19 15.14
C ASP A 8 -1.51 0.81 14.93
N ASP A 9 -1.98 0.06 13.94
CA ASP A 9 -1.21 -1.06 13.42
C ASP A 9 -0.10 -0.45 12.56
N GLY A 10 1.15 -0.77 12.88
CA GLY A 10 2.29 -0.34 12.06
C GLY A 10 2.14 -0.92 10.66
N TYR A 11 2.59 -0.17 9.65
CA TYR A 11 2.57 -0.59 8.26
C TYR A 11 3.97 -0.51 7.66
N VAL A 12 4.24 -1.37 6.70
CA VAL A 12 5.51 -1.50 5.98
C VAL A 12 5.34 -0.89 4.60
N VAL A 13 6.12 0.15 4.34
CA VAL A 13 6.16 0.82 3.03
C VAL A 13 7.50 0.53 2.35
N ARG A 14 7.45 0.14 1.07
CA ARG A 14 8.62 0.17 0.19
C ARG A 14 8.55 1.39 -0.71
N PHE A 15 9.61 2.20 -0.69
CA PHE A 15 9.73 3.35 -1.57
C PHE A 15 10.70 3.05 -2.72
N ILE A 16 10.28 3.32 -3.95
CA ILE A 16 11.03 3.01 -5.17
C ILE A 16 11.17 4.28 -6.01
N LEU A 17 12.41 4.60 -6.38
CA LEU A 17 12.71 5.57 -7.42
C LEU A 17 13.16 4.80 -8.67
N GLY A 18 12.28 4.69 -9.68
CA GLY A 18 12.53 3.87 -10.87
C GLY A 18 11.41 2.87 -11.12
N ASP A 19 11.76 1.67 -11.61
CA ASP A 19 10.79 0.67 -12.06
C ASP A 19 10.41 -0.33 -10.98
N LEU A 20 9.17 -0.81 -11.06
CA LEU A 20 8.69 -1.93 -10.23
C LEU A 20 9.36 -3.23 -10.64
N ALA A 21 9.55 -4.13 -9.69
CA ALA A 21 9.82 -5.54 -10.00
C ALA A 21 8.62 -6.20 -10.68
N GLU A 22 8.85 -7.31 -11.37
CA GLU A 22 7.79 -8.03 -12.10
C GLU A 22 6.62 -8.43 -11.20
N GLN A 23 6.91 -8.93 -10.00
CA GLN A 23 5.88 -9.30 -9.02
C GLN A 23 5.09 -8.07 -8.53
N GLU A 24 5.75 -6.96 -8.24
CA GLU A 24 5.10 -5.72 -7.78
C GLU A 24 4.18 -5.15 -8.86
N ALA A 25 4.59 -5.21 -10.13
CA ALA A 25 3.75 -4.79 -11.25
C ALA A 25 2.54 -5.72 -11.48
N ALA A 26 2.70 -7.02 -11.21
CA ALA A 26 1.69 -8.04 -11.47
C ALA A 26 0.65 -8.18 -10.36
N GLU A 27 1.04 -8.06 -9.09
CA GLU A 27 0.23 -8.56 -7.96
C GLU A 27 -0.62 -7.51 -7.25
N TRP A 28 -0.51 -6.21 -7.60
CA TRP A 28 -1.28 -5.16 -6.91
C TRP A 28 -2.79 -5.32 -7.07
N THR A 29 -3.52 -5.01 -6.00
CA THR A 29 -5.00 -5.06 -5.92
C THR A 29 -5.64 -3.69 -5.87
N SER A 30 -4.86 -2.68 -5.51
CA SER A 30 -5.24 -1.28 -5.56
C SER A 30 -4.09 -0.41 -6.05
N ARG A 31 -4.46 0.71 -6.66
CA ARG A 31 -3.51 1.72 -7.13
C ARG A 31 -4.11 3.11 -7.05
N VAL A 32 -3.30 4.11 -6.75
CA VAL A 32 -3.61 5.51 -7.04
C VAL A 32 -2.40 6.15 -7.71
N ILE A 33 -2.65 7.13 -8.58
CA ILE A 33 -1.64 7.76 -9.43
C ILE A 33 -1.93 9.25 -9.55
N TRP A 34 -0.91 10.09 -9.35
CA TRP A 34 -1.04 11.55 -9.50
C TRP A 34 0.33 12.21 -9.70
N LYS A 35 0.31 13.53 -9.92
CA LYS A 35 1.51 14.37 -9.99
C LYS A 35 1.97 14.82 -8.60
N LEU A 36 3.27 14.78 -8.32
CA LEU A 36 3.87 15.38 -7.13
C LEU A 36 5.08 16.25 -7.50
N ASP A 37 5.02 17.53 -7.14
CA ASP A 37 6.15 18.46 -7.28
C ASP A 37 7.01 18.42 -6.00
N ILE A 38 8.30 18.13 -6.14
CA ILE A 38 9.26 17.98 -5.04
C ILE A 38 10.43 18.95 -5.26
N PRO A 39 10.23 20.27 -5.07
CA PRO A 39 11.28 21.26 -5.34
C PRO A 39 12.42 21.22 -4.31
N CYS A 40 12.18 20.71 -3.10
CA CYS A 40 13.17 20.62 -2.03
C CYS A 40 14.03 19.35 -2.08
N GLY A 41 13.66 18.36 -2.89
CA GLY A 41 14.37 17.07 -2.96
C GLY A 41 14.12 16.15 -1.75
N GLU A 42 13.06 16.38 -0.96
CA GLU A 42 12.69 15.53 0.16
C GLU A 42 11.19 15.22 0.16
N VAL A 43 10.86 13.95 0.38
CA VAL A 43 9.50 13.46 0.55
C VAL A 43 9.35 12.92 1.96
N LEU A 44 8.24 13.26 2.60
CA LEU A 44 7.86 12.64 3.86
C LEU A 44 6.80 11.57 3.61
N VAL A 45 7.10 10.34 4.01
CA VAL A 45 6.13 9.25 4.09
C VAL A 45 5.68 9.14 5.54
N SER A 46 4.39 9.33 5.83
CA SER A 46 3.85 9.36 7.20
C SER A 46 2.46 8.74 7.26
N GLY A 47 2.13 8.14 8.38
CA GLY A 47 0.83 7.50 8.66
C GLY A 47 -0.15 8.46 9.30
N VAL A 48 0.33 9.64 9.71
CA VAL A 48 -0.47 10.68 10.35
C VAL A 48 -0.18 12.01 9.67
N LEU A 49 -1.23 12.77 9.37
CA LEU A 49 -1.14 14.17 8.99
C LEU A 49 -2.22 14.96 9.76
N THR A 50 -1.78 15.76 10.73
CA THR A 50 -2.67 16.65 11.52
C THR A 50 -2.45 18.13 11.15
N PRO A 51 -3.38 19.06 11.46
CA PRO A 51 -3.14 20.48 11.23
C PRO A 51 -1.85 21.02 11.87
N ASP A 52 -1.50 20.55 13.06
CA ASP A 52 -0.27 20.93 13.78
C ASP A 52 0.92 20.02 13.44
N PHE A 53 0.85 19.30 12.32
CA PHE A 53 1.80 18.26 11.98
C PHE A 53 3.22 18.79 11.83
N GLN A 54 3.42 19.99 11.29
CA GLN A 54 4.77 20.55 11.17
C GLN A 54 5.43 20.75 12.54
N GLU A 55 4.70 21.23 13.54
CA GLU A 55 5.22 21.42 14.90
C GLU A 55 5.46 20.08 15.61
N LYS A 56 4.53 19.13 15.47
CA LYS A 56 4.68 17.79 16.04
C LYS A 56 5.84 17.04 15.41
N PHE A 57 5.92 17.04 14.07
CA PHE A 57 6.94 16.32 13.32
C PHE A 57 8.34 16.92 13.49
N ALA A 58 8.47 18.23 13.68
CA ALA A 58 9.76 18.86 14.01
C ALA A 58 10.41 18.27 15.28
N THR A 59 9.62 17.63 16.14
CA THR A 59 10.11 16.96 17.36
C THR A 59 10.20 15.44 17.22
N MET A 60 9.72 14.86 16.12
CA MET A 60 9.78 13.42 15.86
C MET A 60 11.10 13.07 15.18
N ALA A 61 11.80 12.07 15.69
CA ALA A 61 12.91 11.48 14.95
C ALA A 61 12.33 10.72 13.75
N ALA A 62 12.89 10.97 12.56
CA ALA A 62 12.56 10.22 11.36
C ALA A 62 12.97 8.74 11.54
N ALA A 63 12.26 7.84 10.87
CA ALA A 63 12.63 6.44 10.88
C ALA A 63 14.05 6.22 10.34
N GLU A 64 14.87 5.48 11.09
CA GLU A 64 16.13 4.94 10.58
C GLU A 64 15.87 3.66 9.77
N ALA A 65 16.74 3.37 8.80
CA ALA A 65 16.70 2.09 8.09
C ALA A 65 16.83 0.93 9.10
N ASN A 66 15.88 0.00 9.09
CA ASN A 66 15.76 -1.11 10.06
C ASN A 66 15.56 -0.66 11.53
N GLY A 67 15.13 0.57 11.76
CA GLY A 67 14.79 1.09 13.09
C GLY A 67 13.42 0.61 13.60
N SER A 68 13.20 0.70 14.91
CA SER A 68 11.93 0.33 15.55
C SER A 68 10.83 1.38 15.35
N TYR A 69 9.59 0.97 15.06
CA TYR A 69 8.32 1.73 15.12
C TYR A 69 8.41 3.27 14.99
N TRP A 70 8.10 3.80 13.80
CA TRP A 70 8.12 5.23 13.54
C TRP A 70 6.86 5.66 12.78
N VAL A 71 6.41 6.90 13.01
CA VAL A 71 5.19 7.46 12.38
C VAL A 71 5.45 7.97 10.96
N GLY A 72 6.73 8.09 10.56
CA GLY A 72 7.12 8.43 9.19
C GLY A 72 8.64 8.49 8.95
N ALA A 73 9.03 8.67 7.70
CA ALA A 73 10.41 8.75 7.24
C ALA A 73 10.58 9.82 6.15
N TYR A 74 11.67 10.59 6.21
CA TYR A 74 12.09 11.44 5.10
C TYR A 74 12.90 10.63 4.09
N ILE A 75 12.62 10.86 2.81
CA ILE A 75 13.28 10.20 1.69
C ILE A 75 13.82 11.28 0.78
N THR A 76 15.13 11.29 0.62
CA THR A 76 15.80 12.19 -0.31
C THR A 76 15.61 11.70 -1.75
N VAL A 77 15.19 12.61 -2.62
CA VAL A 77 15.03 12.38 -4.07
C VAL A 77 15.58 13.58 -4.83
N PRO A 78 15.95 13.46 -6.12
CA PRO A 78 16.29 14.62 -6.90
C PRO A 78 15.14 15.65 -6.92
N PRO A 79 15.42 16.95 -6.86
CA PRO A 79 14.36 17.95 -7.03
C PRO A 79 13.72 17.84 -8.41
N GLY A 80 12.38 17.89 -8.48
CA GLY A 80 11.68 17.79 -9.76
C GLY A 80 10.19 17.51 -9.64
N ALA A 81 9.55 17.33 -10.80
CA ALA A 81 8.16 16.90 -10.92
C ALA A 81 8.11 15.39 -11.20
N TYR A 82 7.27 14.70 -10.44
CA TYR A 82 7.16 13.24 -10.48
C TYR A 82 5.74 12.80 -10.75
N GLN A 83 5.59 11.68 -11.45
CA GLN A 83 4.44 10.83 -11.29
C GLN A 83 4.67 9.96 -10.06
N VAL A 84 3.76 10.05 -9.10
CA VAL A 84 3.71 9.17 -7.94
C VAL A 84 2.62 8.14 -8.13
N GLU A 85 2.95 6.89 -7.80
CA GLU A 85 2.01 5.78 -7.78
C GLU A 85 2.11 5.09 -6.42
N VAL A 86 0.96 4.83 -5.80
CA VAL A 86 0.88 4.04 -4.58
C VAL A 86 0.09 2.78 -4.87
N TYR A 87 0.65 1.64 -4.51
CA TYR A 87 0.10 0.32 -4.78
C TYR A 87 -0.15 -0.43 -3.48
N GLY A 88 -1.32 -1.05 -3.34
CA GLY A 88 -1.65 -1.97 -2.25
C GLY A 88 -1.59 -3.43 -2.69
N TYR A 89 -1.17 -4.30 -1.77
CA TYR A 89 -0.97 -5.74 -2.00
C TYR A 89 -1.48 -6.56 -0.82
N PRO A 90 -2.16 -7.71 -1.05
CA PRO A 90 -2.45 -8.62 0.05
C PRO A 90 -1.17 -9.27 0.59
N PRO A 91 -1.15 -9.73 1.85
CA PRO A 91 -2.21 -9.57 2.85
C PRO A 91 -2.31 -8.16 3.45
N GLY A 92 -1.31 -7.29 3.25
CA GLY A 92 -1.21 -5.97 3.86
C GLY A 92 -2.03 -4.85 3.19
N ASP A 93 -3.01 -5.18 2.35
CA ASP A 93 -3.72 -4.14 1.58
C ASP A 93 -4.68 -3.34 2.48
N LEU A 94 -4.23 -2.17 2.92
CA LEU A 94 -5.00 -1.25 3.76
C LEU A 94 -5.96 -0.34 2.96
N SER A 95 -5.93 -0.40 1.62
CA SER A 95 -6.80 0.41 0.75
C SER A 95 -8.17 -0.22 0.46
N SER A 96 -8.41 -1.43 0.99
CA SER A 96 -9.58 -2.30 0.73
C SER A 96 -9.61 -3.06 -0.60
N GLY A 97 -8.62 -2.94 -1.48
CA GLY A 97 -8.61 -3.61 -2.79
C GLY A 97 -8.76 -5.14 -2.70
N TRP A 98 -7.99 -5.77 -1.81
CA TRP A 98 -8.12 -7.20 -1.53
C TRP A 98 -9.45 -7.55 -0.87
N GLY A 99 -9.95 -6.68 0.01
CA GLY A 99 -11.25 -6.81 0.66
C GLY A 99 -12.42 -6.82 -0.33
N LYS A 100 -12.33 -6.07 -1.43
CA LYS A 100 -13.34 -6.09 -2.51
C LYS A 100 -13.40 -7.43 -3.24
N ILE A 101 -12.30 -8.18 -3.26
CA ILE A 101 -12.23 -9.53 -3.84
C ILE A 101 -12.75 -10.57 -2.86
N THR A 102 -12.31 -10.51 -1.60
CA THR A 102 -12.48 -11.62 -0.65
C THR A 102 -13.66 -11.44 0.32
N ALA A 103 -14.02 -10.20 0.63
CA ALA A 103 -15.04 -9.84 1.62
C ALA A 103 -15.90 -8.65 1.15
N PRO A 104 -16.55 -8.71 -0.03
CA PRO A 104 -17.33 -7.61 -0.60
C PRO A 104 -18.53 -7.19 0.26
N ARG A 105 -18.97 -8.04 1.20
CA ARG A 105 -20.03 -7.69 2.16
C ARG A 105 -19.57 -6.65 3.19
N VAL A 106 -18.26 -6.58 3.44
CA VAL A 106 -17.64 -5.66 4.40
C VAL A 106 -17.05 -4.44 3.68
N PHE A 107 -16.32 -4.67 2.59
CA PHE A 107 -15.57 -3.62 1.87
C PHE A 107 -16.27 -3.08 0.61
N GLY A 108 -17.52 -3.49 0.39
CA GLY A 108 -18.31 -3.16 -0.80
C GLY A 108 -17.91 -3.97 -2.02
N SER A 109 -18.86 -4.15 -2.94
CA SER A 109 -18.59 -4.70 -4.27
C SER A 109 -17.99 -3.62 -5.18
N HIS A 110 -17.28 -4.05 -6.23
CA HIS A 110 -16.73 -3.16 -7.25
C HIS A 110 -17.11 -3.65 -8.64
N PRO A 111 -17.59 -2.78 -9.55
CA PRO A 111 -17.84 -3.15 -10.93
C PRO A 111 -16.61 -3.81 -11.58
N GLY A 112 -16.81 -4.93 -12.26
CA GLY A 112 -15.73 -5.67 -12.91
C GLY A 112 -14.87 -6.56 -12.00
N ILE A 113 -15.06 -6.53 -10.67
CA ILE A 113 -14.38 -7.45 -9.74
C ILE A 113 -15.38 -8.51 -9.27
N GLN A 114 -15.12 -9.77 -9.65
CA GLN A 114 -15.89 -10.91 -9.17
C GLN A 114 -15.32 -11.41 -7.84
N PRO A 115 -16.12 -11.45 -6.76
CA PRO A 115 -15.67 -11.96 -5.48
C PRO A 115 -15.24 -13.42 -5.57
N GLU A 116 -14.19 -13.78 -4.82
CA GLU A 116 -13.67 -15.14 -4.77
C GLU A 116 -12.92 -15.32 -3.44
N LYS A 117 -13.04 -16.50 -2.83
CA LYS A 117 -12.29 -16.76 -1.59
C LYS A 117 -10.81 -16.92 -1.89
N PRO A 118 -9.90 -16.48 -0.99
CA PRO A 118 -8.45 -16.56 -1.20
C PRO A 118 -7.95 -17.92 -1.69
N LEU A 119 -8.27 -19.00 -0.96
CA LEU A 119 -7.80 -20.36 -1.29
C LEU A 119 -8.42 -20.92 -2.58
N GLU A 120 -9.68 -20.57 -2.89
CA GLU A 120 -10.32 -20.96 -4.15
C GLU A 120 -9.63 -20.26 -5.32
N TYR A 121 -9.32 -18.98 -5.17
CA TYR A 121 -8.60 -18.18 -6.15
C TYR A 121 -7.17 -18.69 -6.37
N TRP A 122 -6.44 -18.98 -5.29
CA TRP A 122 -5.10 -19.57 -5.36
C TRP A 122 -5.10 -20.89 -6.11
N ARG A 123 -5.89 -21.87 -5.65
CA ARG A 123 -5.93 -23.21 -6.26
C ARG A 123 -6.32 -23.19 -7.75
N ARG A 124 -7.17 -22.23 -8.16
CA ARG A 124 -7.56 -22.08 -9.56
C ARG A 124 -6.43 -21.53 -10.44
N THR A 125 -5.61 -20.63 -9.92
CA THR A 125 -4.60 -19.90 -10.72
C THR A 125 -3.17 -20.37 -10.52
N ARG A 126 -2.92 -21.12 -9.44
CA ARG A 126 -1.65 -21.72 -9.08
C ARG A 126 -1.89 -23.16 -8.57
N PRO A 127 -2.43 -24.06 -9.42
CA PRO A 127 -2.89 -25.38 -9.00
C PRO A 127 -1.79 -26.29 -8.46
N ASP A 128 -0.54 -26.06 -8.86
CA ASP A 128 0.63 -26.87 -8.50
C ASP A 128 1.50 -26.21 -7.40
N GLU A 129 1.10 -25.05 -6.88
CA GLU A 129 1.84 -24.32 -5.84
C GLU A 129 1.13 -24.42 -4.48
N THR A 130 1.92 -24.58 -3.42
CA THR A 130 1.42 -24.48 -2.04
C THR A 130 0.98 -23.04 -1.76
N PRO A 131 -0.23 -22.81 -1.22
CA PRO A 131 -0.66 -21.47 -0.81
C PRO A 131 0.29 -20.84 0.21
N PRO A 132 0.49 -19.51 0.17
CA PRO A 132 1.16 -18.78 1.25
C PRO A 132 0.41 -18.99 2.57
N ILE A 133 1.14 -19.01 3.69
CA ILE A 133 0.55 -19.34 5.01
C ILE A 133 -0.51 -18.30 5.39
N TRP A 134 -0.33 -17.02 5.03
CA TRP A 134 -1.36 -15.99 5.28
C TRP A 134 -2.72 -16.25 4.62
N MET A 135 -2.79 -17.13 3.61
CA MET A 135 -4.06 -17.57 3.02
C MET A 135 -4.69 -18.76 3.74
N THR A 136 -3.96 -19.38 4.65
CA THR A 136 -4.35 -20.58 5.39
C THR A 136 -4.78 -20.23 6.82
N ASP A 137 -5.41 -21.18 7.50
CA ASP A 137 -5.76 -21.05 8.92
C ASP A 137 -4.57 -21.42 9.86
N GLU A 138 -3.36 -21.57 9.30
CA GLU A 138 -2.18 -21.98 10.06
C GLU A 138 -1.59 -20.79 10.85
N PHE A 139 -1.31 -21.01 12.13
CA PHE A 139 -0.72 -20.02 13.04
C PHE A 139 0.81 -20.08 13.01
N GLU A 140 1.41 -20.02 11.82
CA GLU A 140 2.87 -19.86 11.69
C GLU A 140 3.21 -18.38 11.51
N GLU A 141 4.27 -17.91 12.18
CA GLU A 141 4.78 -16.56 11.99
C GLU A 141 5.39 -16.43 10.59
N GLU A 142 4.65 -15.79 9.70
CA GLU A 142 5.18 -15.32 8.44
C GLU A 142 5.88 -13.96 8.65
N GLY A 143 7.11 -13.84 8.13
CA GLY A 143 7.80 -12.56 8.10
C GLY A 143 6.97 -11.47 7.40
N PRO A 144 7.23 -10.18 7.70
CA PRO A 144 6.32 -9.09 7.34
C PRO A 144 6.09 -9.00 5.83
N TYR A 145 4.86 -8.62 5.46
CA TYR A 145 4.53 -8.24 4.10
C TYR A 145 4.59 -6.73 3.95
N ILE A 146 4.74 -6.27 2.72
CA ILE A 146 4.57 -4.86 2.40
C ILE A 146 3.09 -4.54 2.26
N ASP A 147 2.67 -3.47 2.93
CA ASP A 147 1.32 -2.93 2.82
C ASP A 147 1.21 -2.03 1.58
N PHE A 148 2.23 -1.17 1.38
CA PHE A 148 2.28 -0.23 0.26
C PHE A 148 3.62 -0.20 -0.45
N VAL A 149 3.58 -0.14 -1.78
CA VAL A 149 4.71 0.32 -2.60
C VAL A 149 4.41 1.73 -3.07
N ILE A 150 5.29 2.68 -2.74
CA ILE A 150 5.28 4.04 -3.28
C ILE A 150 6.35 4.12 -4.35
N ARG A 151 5.96 4.40 -5.58
CA ARG A 151 6.87 4.55 -6.71
C ARG A 151 6.87 5.98 -7.19
N LEU A 152 8.07 6.54 -7.37
CA LEU A 152 8.29 7.77 -8.12
C LEU A 152 8.93 7.48 -9.47
N SER A 153 8.38 8.10 -10.51
CA SER A 153 8.98 8.17 -11.83
C SER A 153 8.96 9.63 -12.34
N PRO A 154 9.92 10.05 -13.18
CA PRO A 154 9.90 11.39 -13.75
C PRO A 154 8.57 11.66 -14.46
N LEU A 155 7.97 12.83 -14.21
CA LEU A 155 6.70 13.18 -14.84
C LEU A 155 6.87 13.32 -16.36
N ALA A 156 6.11 12.55 -17.12
CA ALA A 156 6.04 12.66 -18.58
C ALA A 156 4.74 13.38 -18.99
N GLY A 157 4.85 14.65 -19.38
CA GLY A 157 3.69 15.46 -19.77
C GLY A 157 2.90 16.01 -18.58
N ASP A 158 1.64 16.39 -18.84
CA ASP A 158 0.74 16.90 -17.81
C ASP A 158 -0.06 15.78 -17.16
N MET A 159 -0.25 15.86 -15.85
CA MET A 159 -1.05 14.93 -15.06
C MET A 159 -1.86 15.70 -14.01
N ALA A 160 -3.03 15.17 -13.67
CA ALA A 160 -3.90 15.75 -12.67
C ALA A 160 -3.38 15.54 -11.23
N GLU A 161 -3.87 16.40 -10.34
CA GLU A 161 -3.84 16.20 -8.89
C GLU A 161 -4.62 14.93 -8.49
N PRO A 162 -4.38 14.36 -7.29
CA PRO A 162 -5.08 13.15 -6.89
C PRO A 162 -6.56 13.43 -6.71
N ALA A 163 -7.40 12.53 -7.23
CA ALA A 163 -8.82 12.55 -6.94
C ALA A 163 -9.06 12.13 -5.49
N LEU A 164 -9.99 12.82 -4.82
CA LEU A 164 -10.37 12.56 -3.44
C LEU A 164 -11.86 12.17 -3.38
N GLU A 165 -12.18 11.24 -2.50
CA GLU A 165 -13.54 10.90 -2.09
C GLU A 165 -14.11 12.00 -1.16
N GLU A 166 -15.42 11.94 -0.87
CA GLU A 166 -16.10 12.96 -0.04
C GLU A 166 -15.53 13.10 1.38
N ASP A 167 -14.94 12.02 1.90
CA ASP A 167 -14.29 11.98 3.22
C ASP A 167 -12.83 12.49 3.19
N GLY A 168 -12.34 12.88 2.02
CA GLY A 168 -10.97 13.36 1.81
C GLY A 168 -9.94 12.25 1.60
N CYS A 169 -10.35 10.98 1.57
CA CYS A 169 -9.45 9.87 1.23
C CYS A 169 -9.11 9.88 -0.26
N LEU A 170 -7.96 9.31 -0.62
CA LEU A 170 -7.58 9.10 -2.02
C LEU A 170 -8.59 8.18 -2.71
N GLN A 171 -8.98 8.54 -3.94
CA GLN A 171 -9.77 7.67 -4.79
C GLN A 171 -8.88 6.61 -5.42
N TRP A 172 -9.06 5.36 -5.00
CA TRP A 172 -8.28 4.21 -5.45
C TRP A 172 -8.88 3.54 -6.69
N GLU A 173 -8.03 3.19 -7.64
CA GLU A 173 -8.31 2.18 -8.66
C GLU A 173 -8.20 0.79 -8.03
N PHE A 174 -9.17 -0.06 -8.28
CA PHE A 174 -9.16 -1.44 -7.80
C PHE A 174 -9.08 -2.43 -8.95
N ARG A 175 -8.31 -3.49 -8.74
CA ARG A 175 -8.13 -4.56 -9.71
C ARG A 175 -8.13 -5.91 -9.02
N LYS A 176 -8.76 -6.90 -9.66
CA LYS A 176 -8.48 -8.31 -9.40
C LYS A 176 -7.44 -8.79 -10.40
N PRO A 177 -6.22 -9.15 -9.97
CA PRO A 177 -5.22 -9.71 -10.87
C PRO A 177 -5.73 -10.96 -11.61
N ALA A 178 -5.02 -11.40 -12.66
CA ALA A 178 -5.38 -12.65 -13.34
C ALA A 178 -4.92 -13.88 -12.55
N ILE A 179 -3.76 -13.77 -11.90
CA ILE A 179 -3.14 -14.78 -11.04
C ILE A 179 -3.26 -14.32 -9.59
N CYS A 180 -3.62 -15.22 -8.68
CA CYS A 180 -3.75 -14.88 -7.27
C CYS A 180 -2.41 -14.33 -6.72
N PRO A 181 -2.41 -13.15 -6.08
CA PRO A 181 -1.21 -12.59 -5.47
C PRO A 181 -0.61 -13.52 -4.41
N ALA A 182 0.71 -13.70 -4.41
CA ALA A 182 1.41 -14.36 -3.31
C ALA A 182 1.70 -13.40 -2.15
N GLY A 183 1.70 -12.10 -2.44
CA GLY A 183 2.06 -11.04 -1.52
C GLY A 183 3.54 -10.70 -1.63
N ILE A 184 3.88 -9.44 -1.32
CA ILE A 184 5.24 -8.94 -1.43
C ILE A 184 5.91 -9.01 -0.07
N ARG A 185 6.94 -9.84 0.08
CA ARG A 185 7.70 -9.93 1.32
C ARG A 185 8.48 -8.66 1.58
N SER A 186 8.39 -8.18 2.81
CA SER A 186 9.32 -7.20 3.36
C SER A 186 10.65 -7.91 3.65
N THR A 187 11.74 -7.40 3.12
CA THR A 187 13.10 -7.93 3.35
C THR A 187 13.76 -7.28 4.57
N LEU A 188 12.95 -6.76 5.50
CA LEU A 188 13.40 -6.16 6.76
C LEU A 188 13.93 -7.21 7.74
#